data_AF-A0A9P8E2F6-F1
#
_entry.id   AF-A0A9P8E2F6-F1
#
_cell.length_a   1.000
_cell.length_b   1.000
_cell.length_c   1.000
_cell.angle_alpha   90.00
_cell.angle_beta   90.00
_cell.angle_gamma   90.00
#
_symmetry.space_group_name_H-M   'P 1'
#
loop_
_entity.id
_entity.type
_entity.pdbx_description
1 polymer ?
#
loop_
_entity_poly.entity_id
_entity_poly.type
_entity_poly.pdbx_seq_one_letter_code
_entity_poly.pdbx_strand_id
1 'polypeptide(L)'
;IINCGALPALLSLLSSTKDGIRKEACWTISNITAGNSTQIQAVIDANLMSPLIHLLSNGDFKTRKEACWAISNATSGGLQKPDQIRYLVHQGAIRPLCDLLSCPDNKIIQVALDGLENILKVGDMDKEAAEGTNEPPVNRYALFIEECGGMEKIHDCQNNANEEIYMKAYNIIEKYFSDEEAEGDMNELAPQAGQDGQFGFGAQQQQQNFNFANGGDSMDM
;
A
#
# COMPACT_ATOMS: atom_id res chain seq x y z
N ILE A 1 -8.93 -28.85 -11.61
CA ILE A 1 -9.17 -27.54 -12.28
C ILE A 1 -7.88 -27.03 -12.92
N ILE A 2 -6.86 -26.62 -12.15
CA ILE A 2 -5.59 -26.09 -12.72
C ILE A 2 -4.92 -27.11 -13.66
N ASN A 3 -4.73 -28.36 -13.20
CA ASN A 3 -4.09 -29.43 -13.99
C ASN A 3 -4.86 -29.82 -15.27
N CYS A 4 -6.09 -29.34 -15.44
CA CYS A 4 -6.90 -29.56 -16.63
C CYS A 4 -6.71 -28.46 -17.69
N GLY A 5 -5.80 -27.49 -17.47
CA GLY A 5 -5.58 -26.38 -18.39
C GLY A 5 -6.69 -25.32 -18.36
N ALA A 6 -7.37 -25.15 -17.23
CA ALA A 6 -8.49 -24.20 -17.12
C ALA A 6 -8.07 -22.72 -17.08
N LEU A 7 -6.84 -22.41 -16.65
CA LEU A 7 -6.38 -21.03 -16.42
C LEU A 7 -6.34 -20.18 -17.70
N PRO A 8 -5.81 -20.65 -18.85
CA PRO A 8 -5.86 -19.89 -20.10
C PRO A 8 -7.29 -19.60 -20.58
N ALA A 9 -8.21 -20.53 -20.36
CA ALA A 9 -9.63 -20.33 -20.69
C ALA A 9 -10.24 -19.25 -19.80
N LEU A 10 -9.99 -19.30 -18.48
CA LEU A 10 -10.44 -18.28 -17.54
C LEU A 10 -9.91 -16.89 -17.90
N LEU A 11 -8.64 -16.79 -18.33
CA LEU A 11 -8.04 -15.53 -18.77
C LEU A 11 -8.84 -14.92 -19.94
N SER A 12 -9.18 -15.71 -20.95
CA SER A 12 -10.01 -15.24 -22.06
C SER A 12 -11.41 -14.82 -21.62
N LEU A 13 -11.99 -15.50 -20.61
CA LEU A 13 -13.33 -15.20 -20.11
C LEU A 13 -13.38 -13.90 -19.30
N LEU A 14 -12.28 -13.49 -18.66
CA LEU A 14 -12.20 -12.19 -17.98
C LEU A 14 -12.36 -11.00 -18.93
N SER A 15 -12.02 -11.17 -20.22
CA SER A 15 -12.22 -10.14 -21.26
C SER A 15 -13.55 -10.28 -22.01
N SER A 16 -14.47 -11.15 -21.54
CA SER A 16 -15.77 -11.33 -22.18
C SER A 16 -16.59 -10.04 -22.19
N THR A 17 -17.31 -9.79 -23.28
CA THR A 17 -18.26 -8.67 -23.39
C THR A 17 -19.49 -8.86 -22.49
N LYS A 18 -19.72 -10.07 -21.99
CA LYS A 18 -20.86 -10.39 -21.12
C LYS A 18 -20.45 -10.33 -19.65
N ASP A 19 -21.04 -9.40 -18.90
CA ASP A 19 -20.79 -9.19 -17.47
C ASP A 19 -20.97 -10.47 -16.65
N GLY A 20 -22.03 -11.24 -16.93
CA GLY A 20 -22.27 -12.51 -16.25
C GLY A 20 -21.13 -13.51 -16.42
N ILE A 21 -20.48 -13.54 -17.58
CA ILE A 21 -19.33 -14.43 -17.81
C ILE A 21 -18.12 -13.95 -17.02
N ARG A 22 -17.84 -12.63 -17.03
CA ARG A 22 -16.73 -12.07 -16.25
C ARG A 22 -16.91 -12.33 -14.76
N LYS A 23 -18.13 -12.15 -14.24
CA LYS A 23 -18.48 -12.47 -12.86
C LYS A 23 -18.21 -13.93 -12.50
N GLU A 24 -18.68 -14.89 -13.29
CA GLU A 24 -18.44 -16.33 -13.04
C GLU A 24 -16.97 -16.71 -13.19
N ALA A 25 -16.22 -16.05 -14.09
CA ALA A 25 -14.78 -16.23 -14.22
C ALA A 25 -14.05 -15.73 -12.96
N CYS A 26 -14.36 -14.52 -12.48
CA CYS A 26 -13.82 -13.98 -11.23
C CYS A 26 -14.15 -14.89 -10.04
N TRP A 27 -15.40 -15.35 -9.94
CA TRP A 27 -15.83 -16.28 -8.88
C TRP A 27 -15.08 -17.61 -8.94
N THR A 28 -14.84 -18.14 -10.14
CA THR A 28 -14.05 -19.37 -10.30
C THR A 28 -12.61 -19.16 -9.84
N ILE A 29 -12.00 -18.01 -10.19
CA ILE A 29 -10.63 -17.69 -9.81
C ILE A 29 -10.52 -17.43 -8.31
N SER A 30 -11.52 -16.82 -7.67
CA SER A 30 -11.51 -16.58 -6.22
C SER A 30 -11.48 -17.87 -5.41
N ASN A 31 -12.14 -18.92 -5.90
CA ASN A 31 -12.06 -20.27 -5.32
C ASN A 31 -10.68 -20.92 -5.52
N ILE A 32 -9.97 -20.57 -6.61
CA ILE A 32 -8.60 -21.06 -6.83
C ILE A 32 -7.62 -20.34 -5.91
N THR A 33 -7.74 -19.02 -5.75
CA THR A 33 -6.87 -18.21 -4.88
C THR A 33 -7.14 -18.42 -3.39
N ALA A 34 -8.31 -18.96 -3.01
CA ALA A 34 -8.58 -19.48 -1.66
C ALA A 34 -7.79 -20.75 -1.31
N GLY A 35 -7.07 -21.31 -2.29
CA GLY A 35 -6.22 -22.47 -2.14
C GLY A 35 -4.87 -22.17 -1.48
N ASN A 36 -3.89 -23.04 -1.72
CA ASN A 36 -2.53 -22.88 -1.20
C ASN A 36 -1.68 -21.93 -2.07
N SER A 37 -0.50 -21.55 -1.57
CA SER A 37 0.43 -20.64 -2.26
C SER A 37 0.88 -21.13 -3.65
N THR A 38 0.88 -22.44 -3.92
CA THR A 38 1.19 -22.97 -5.26
C THR A 38 0.05 -22.72 -6.24
N GLN A 39 -1.20 -22.83 -5.78
CA GLN A 39 -2.38 -22.52 -6.60
C GLN A 39 -2.47 -21.01 -6.88
N ILE A 40 -2.14 -20.17 -5.90
CA ILE A 40 -2.01 -18.72 -6.10
C ILE A 40 -0.91 -18.42 -7.12
N GLN A 41 0.26 -19.07 -7.00
CA GLN A 41 1.35 -18.88 -7.97
C GLN A 41 0.92 -19.24 -9.39
N ALA A 42 0.18 -20.34 -9.57
CA ALA A 42 -0.31 -20.72 -10.89
C ALA A 42 -1.25 -19.65 -11.50
N VAL A 43 -2.04 -18.94 -10.69
CA VAL A 43 -2.88 -17.82 -11.15
C VAL A 43 -2.02 -16.61 -11.55
N ILE A 44 -0.96 -16.32 -10.80
CA ILE A 44 0.03 -15.29 -11.12
C ILE A 44 0.72 -15.60 -12.45
N ASP A 45 1.28 -16.81 -12.58
CA ASP A 45 2.04 -17.25 -13.77
C ASP A 45 1.17 -17.30 -15.03
N ALA A 46 -0.14 -17.53 -14.87
CA ALA A 46 -1.12 -17.48 -15.94
C ALA A 46 -1.61 -16.04 -16.27
N ASN A 47 -0.99 -15.01 -15.70
CA ASN A 47 -1.28 -13.58 -15.95
C ASN A 47 -2.74 -13.17 -15.66
N LEU A 48 -3.41 -13.84 -14.72
CA LEU A 48 -4.81 -13.55 -14.37
C LEU A 48 -4.96 -12.36 -13.42
N MET A 49 -3.91 -12.01 -12.66
CA MET A 49 -4.00 -10.95 -11.64
C MET A 49 -4.25 -9.56 -12.22
N SER A 50 -3.58 -9.20 -13.32
CA SER A 50 -3.76 -7.88 -13.94
C SER A 50 -5.19 -7.67 -14.46
N PRO A 51 -5.81 -8.59 -15.22
CA PRO A 51 -7.22 -8.50 -15.57
C PRO A 51 -8.18 -8.49 -14.37
N LEU A 52 -7.89 -9.25 -13.31
CA LEU A 52 -8.71 -9.22 -12.08
C LEU A 52 -8.68 -7.84 -11.42
N ILE A 53 -7.50 -7.23 -11.27
CA ILE A 53 -7.34 -5.89 -10.71
C ILE A 53 -8.03 -4.86 -11.61
N HIS A 54 -7.92 -5.00 -12.93
CA HIS A 54 -8.66 -4.14 -13.86
C HIS A 54 -10.18 -4.23 -13.67
N LEU A 55 -10.72 -5.44 -13.49
CA LEU A 55 -12.15 -5.65 -13.23
C LEU A 55 -12.57 -5.20 -11.83
N LEU A 56 -11.67 -5.23 -10.85
CA LEU A 56 -11.91 -4.69 -9.51
C LEU A 56 -12.18 -3.18 -9.55
N SER A 57 -11.51 -2.46 -10.45
CA SER A 57 -11.74 -1.02 -10.69
C SER A 57 -12.92 -0.75 -11.62
N ASN A 58 -13.00 -1.45 -12.75
CA ASN A 58 -13.84 -1.05 -13.89
C ASN A 58 -15.02 -1.97 -14.17
N GLY A 59 -15.13 -3.10 -13.48
CA GLY A 59 -16.23 -4.04 -13.64
C GLY A 59 -17.56 -3.50 -13.13
N ASP A 60 -18.66 -4.15 -13.53
CA ASP A 60 -19.94 -3.95 -12.86
C ASP A 60 -19.82 -4.39 -11.39
N PHE A 61 -20.68 -3.85 -10.51
CA PHE A 61 -20.55 -4.08 -9.08
C PHE A 61 -20.50 -5.56 -8.70
N LYS A 62 -21.25 -6.44 -9.37
CA LYS A 62 -21.24 -7.88 -9.07
C LYS A 62 -19.88 -8.50 -9.41
N THR A 63 -19.31 -8.15 -10.56
CA THR A 63 -17.97 -8.63 -10.95
C THR A 63 -16.88 -8.08 -10.01
N ARG A 64 -16.98 -6.81 -9.61
CA ARG A 64 -16.04 -6.19 -8.66
C ARG A 64 -16.01 -6.93 -7.32
N LYS A 65 -17.16 -7.39 -6.83
CA LYS A 65 -17.23 -8.20 -5.60
C LYS A 65 -16.43 -9.49 -5.70
N GLU A 66 -16.61 -10.24 -6.79
CA GLU A 66 -15.88 -11.48 -7.01
C GLU A 66 -14.38 -11.26 -7.24
N ALA A 67 -14.01 -10.17 -7.91
CA ALA A 67 -12.62 -9.77 -8.06
C ALA A 67 -11.99 -9.41 -6.70
N CYS A 68 -12.72 -8.71 -5.82
CA CYS A 68 -12.28 -8.39 -4.46
C CYS A 68 -11.98 -9.67 -3.67
N TRP A 69 -12.90 -10.63 -3.67
CA TRP A 69 -12.67 -11.95 -3.08
C TRP A 69 -11.42 -12.63 -3.63
N ALA A 70 -11.22 -12.61 -4.95
CA ALA A 70 -10.06 -13.25 -5.57
C ALA A 70 -8.74 -12.64 -5.08
N ILE A 71 -8.65 -11.30 -5.01
CA ILE A 71 -7.46 -10.59 -4.56
C ILE A 71 -7.24 -10.80 -3.05
N SER A 72 -8.26 -10.64 -2.20
CA SER A 72 -8.13 -10.82 -0.75
C SER A 72 -7.80 -12.27 -0.35
N ASN A 73 -8.30 -13.26 -1.08
CA ASN A 73 -7.90 -14.65 -0.89
C ASN A 73 -6.42 -14.85 -1.26
N ALA A 74 -5.97 -14.24 -2.36
CA ALA A 74 -4.58 -14.30 -2.77
C ALA A 74 -3.64 -13.61 -1.75
N THR A 75 -4.05 -12.49 -1.14
CA THR A 75 -3.25 -11.86 -0.07
C THR A 75 -3.25 -12.72 1.20
N SER A 76 -4.36 -13.35 1.55
CA SER A 76 -4.44 -14.22 2.74
C SER A 76 -3.55 -15.46 2.60
N GLY A 77 -3.63 -16.18 1.48
CA GLY A 77 -2.78 -17.35 1.23
C GLY A 77 -1.33 -17.00 0.86
N GLY A 78 -1.09 -15.76 0.41
CA GLY A 78 0.22 -15.23 0.04
C GLY A 78 1.10 -14.83 1.23
N LEU A 79 0.58 -14.77 2.46
CA LEU A 79 1.37 -14.41 3.65
C LEU A 79 2.56 -15.36 3.88
N GLN A 80 2.46 -16.62 3.43
CA GLN A 80 3.55 -17.60 3.48
C GLN A 80 4.61 -17.39 2.39
N LYS A 81 4.31 -16.60 1.36
CA LYS A 81 5.20 -16.24 0.25
C LYS A 81 5.04 -14.75 -0.07
N PRO A 82 5.64 -13.85 0.71
CA PRO A 82 5.49 -12.40 0.57
C PRO A 82 5.61 -11.87 -0.86
N ASP A 83 6.50 -12.45 -1.68
CA ASP A 83 6.67 -12.10 -3.11
C ASP A 83 5.36 -12.11 -3.92
N GLN A 84 4.41 -12.98 -3.57
CA GLN A 84 3.09 -13.02 -4.22
C GLN A 84 2.29 -11.75 -3.92
N ILE A 85 2.34 -11.28 -2.67
CA ILE A 85 1.66 -10.05 -2.24
C ILE A 85 2.39 -8.84 -2.83
N ARG A 86 3.74 -8.83 -2.81
CA ARG A 86 4.53 -7.79 -3.47
C ARG A 86 4.13 -7.67 -4.93
N TYR A 87 4.00 -8.79 -5.65
CA TYR A 87 3.55 -8.77 -7.05
C TYR A 87 2.16 -8.13 -7.22
N LEU A 88 1.18 -8.48 -6.37
CA LEU A 88 -0.16 -7.87 -6.41
C LEU A 88 -0.10 -6.35 -6.20
N VAL A 89 0.73 -5.88 -5.26
CA VAL A 89 0.95 -4.44 -5.02
C VAL A 89 1.56 -3.77 -6.25
N HIS A 90 2.58 -4.37 -6.87
CA HIS A 90 3.20 -3.85 -8.10
C HIS A 90 2.22 -3.80 -9.28
N GLN A 91 1.20 -4.67 -9.30
CA GLN A 91 0.12 -4.63 -10.29
C GLN A 91 -0.97 -3.59 -9.96
N GLY A 92 -0.84 -2.84 -8.86
CA GLY A 92 -1.74 -1.76 -8.49
C GLY A 92 -2.99 -2.22 -7.74
N ALA A 93 -2.93 -3.31 -6.97
CA ALA A 93 -4.07 -3.83 -6.23
C ALA A 93 -4.60 -2.93 -5.08
N ILE A 94 -3.76 -2.03 -4.54
CA ILE A 94 -4.09 -1.22 -3.35
C ILE A 94 -5.26 -0.28 -3.62
N ARG A 95 -5.13 0.63 -4.60
CA ARG A 95 -6.15 1.65 -4.87
C ARG A 95 -7.55 1.07 -5.13
N PRO A 96 -7.72 0.01 -5.95
CA PRO A 96 -9.02 -0.60 -6.17
C PRO A 96 -9.63 -1.25 -4.92
N LEU A 97 -8.80 -1.80 -4.00
CA LEU A 97 -9.26 -2.30 -2.71
C LEU A 97 -9.74 -1.15 -1.81
N CYS A 98 -8.98 -0.07 -1.72
CA CYS A 98 -9.37 1.14 -0.99
C CYS A 98 -10.69 1.72 -1.52
N ASP A 99 -10.89 1.74 -2.85
CA ASP A 99 -12.13 2.23 -3.46
C ASP A 99 -13.37 1.41 -3.11
N LEU A 100 -13.22 0.14 -2.70
CA LEU A 100 -14.33 -0.70 -2.26
C LEU A 100 -14.76 -0.47 -0.80
N LEU A 101 -13.94 0.20 0.01
CA LEU A 101 -14.29 0.52 1.40
C LEU A 101 -15.51 1.45 1.49
N SER A 102 -15.76 2.26 0.46
CA SER A 102 -16.90 3.18 0.39
C SER A 102 -18.18 2.53 -0.16
N CYS A 103 -18.21 1.21 -0.39
CA CYS A 103 -19.40 0.55 -0.91
C CYS A 103 -20.41 0.21 0.21
N PRO A 104 -21.72 0.04 -0.07
CA PRO A 104 -22.72 -0.25 0.96
C PRO A 104 -22.73 -1.72 1.43
N ASP A 105 -21.90 -2.58 0.85
CA ASP A 105 -21.90 -4.03 1.13
C ASP A 105 -20.87 -4.33 2.22
N ASN A 106 -21.34 -4.44 3.47
CA ASN A 106 -20.50 -4.71 4.64
C ASN A 106 -19.58 -5.92 4.44
N LYS A 107 -20.02 -6.97 3.72
CA LYS A 107 -19.17 -8.14 3.53
C LYS A 107 -17.97 -7.82 2.65
N ILE A 108 -18.15 -6.95 1.66
CA ILE A 108 -17.08 -6.53 0.76
C ILE A 108 -16.13 -5.56 1.44
N ILE A 109 -16.65 -4.67 2.29
CA ILE A 109 -15.79 -3.81 3.13
C ILE A 109 -14.88 -4.68 3.99
N GLN A 110 -15.42 -5.69 4.70
CA GLN A 110 -14.61 -6.61 5.50
C GLN A 110 -13.53 -7.31 4.67
N VAL A 111 -13.89 -7.85 3.51
CA VAL A 111 -12.96 -8.57 2.62
C VAL A 111 -11.87 -7.62 2.08
N ALA A 112 -12.21 -6.38 1.77
CA ALA A 112 -11.24 -5.37 1.33
C ALA A 112 -10.29 -4.97 2.47
N LEU A 113 -10.81 -4.77 3.69
CA LEU A 113 -10.00 -4.50 4.88
C LEU A 113 -9.04 -5.66 5.18
N ASP A 114 -9.51 -6.91 5.12
CA ASP A 114 -8.64 -8.10 5.27
C ASP A 114 -7.53 -8.12 4.22
N GLY A 115 -7.87 -7.77 2.98
CA GLY A 115 -6.93 -7.66 1.87
C GLY A 115 -5.83 -6.63 2.14
N LEU A 116 -6.21 -5.43 2.57
CA LEU A 116 -5.31 -4.32 2.90
C LEU A 116 -4.47 -4.62 4.14
N GLU A 117 -5.05 -5.21 5.18
CA GLU A 117 -4.34 -5.62 6.40
C GLU A 117 -3.22 -6.62 6.09
N ASN A 118 -3.49 -7.60 5.21
CA ASN A 118 -2.47 -8.57 4.79
C ASN A 118 -1.35 -7.92 3.98
N ILE A 119 -1.66 -6.93 3.14
CA ILE A 119 -0.65 -6.14 2.42
C ILE A 119 0.21 -5.36 3.42
N LEU A 120 -0.40 -4.67 4.38
CA LEU A 120 0.29 -3.91 5.42
C LEU A 120 1.22 -4.80 6.26
N LYS A 121 0.78 -6.02 6.62
CA LYS A 121 1.62 -7.02 7.31
C LYS A 121 2.88 -7.37 6.53
N VAL A 122 2.80 -7.54 5.21
CA VAL A 122 4.00 -7.76 4.39
C VAL A 122 4.89 -6.52 4.36
N GLY A 123 4.30 -5.33 4.42
CA GLY A 123 5.04 -4.08 4.55
C GLY A 123 5.83 -4.00 5.85
N ASP A 124 5.28 -4.48 6.97
CA ASP A 124 6.02 -4.60 8.24
C ASP A 124 7.19 -5.58 8.09
N MET A 125 6.96 -6.73 7.46
CA MET A 125 8.04 -7.70 7.20
C MET A 125 9.15 -7.10 6.33
N ASP A 126 8.79 -6.28 5.33
CA ASP A 126 9.74 -5.58 4.46
C ASP A 126 10.51 -4.49 5.24
N LYS A 127 9.83 -3.77 6.14
CA LYS A 127 10.44 -2.80 7.06
C LYS A 127 11.44 -3.48 7.99
N GLU A 128 11.05 -4.54 8.69
CA GLU A 128 11.92 -5.30 9.60
C GLU A 128 13.13 -5.88 8.86
N ALA A 129 12.96 -6.36 7.63
CA ALA A 129 14.06 -6.86 6.81
C ALA A 129 15.04 -5.76 6.37
N ALA A 130 14.58 -4.50 6.30
CA ALA A 130 15.42 -3.35 5.98
C ALA A 130 16.17 -2.80 7.22
N GLU A 131 15.77 -3.16 8.44
CA GLU A 131 16.47 -2.79 9.68
C GLU A 131 17.90 -3.36 9.68
N GLY A 132 18.89 -2.49 9.50
CA GLY A 132 20.30 -2.87 9.35
C GLY A 132 20.87 -2.66 7.94
N THR A 133 20.07 -2.15 7.01
CA THR A 133 20.52 -1.63 5.71
C THR A 133 20.58 -0.10 5.72
N ASN A 134 21.06 0.52 4.64
CA ASN A 134 21.01 1.98 4.46
C ASN A 134 19.62 2.48 3.98
N GLU A 135 18.62 1.61 3.89
CA GLU A 135 17.26 2.00 3.49
C GLU A 135 16.42 2.42 4.72
N PRO A 136 15.54 3.42 4.58
CA PRO A 136 14.67 3.84 5.68
C PRO A 136 13.73 2.70 6.06
N PRO A 137 13.62 2.34 7.35
CA PRO A 137 12.75 1.27 7.83
C PRO A 137 11.31 1.79 7.88
N VAL A 138 10.68 1.92 6.72
CA VAL A 138 9.30 2.40 6.58
C VAL A 138 8.43 1.37 5.88
N ASN A 139 7.18 1.25 6.31
CA ASN A 139 6.19 0.41 5.64
C ASN A 139 5.74 1.11 4.34
N ARG A 140 6.39 0.78 3.21
CA ARG A 140 6.09 1.39 1.90
C ARG A 140 4.64 1.23 1.47
N TYR A 141 3.95 0.18 1.90
CA TYR A 141 2.56 -0.04 1.51
C TYR A 141 1.58 0.83 2.31
N ALA A 142 1.94 1.23 3.54
CA ALA A 142 1.19 2.24 4.27
C ALA A 142 1.22 3.58 3.52
N LEU A 143 2.40 4.00 3.04
CA LEU A 143 2.56 5.20 2.22
C LEU A 143 1.70 5.13 0.94
N PHE A 144 1.71 4.01 0.21
CA PHE A 144 0.87 3.86 -0.97
C PHE A 144 -0.63 3.92 -0.67
N ILE A 145 -1.06 3.42 0.49
CA ILE A 145 -2.46 3.53 0.94
C ILE A 145 -2.80 4.98 1.26
N GLU A 146 -1.90 5.73 1.90
CA GLU A 146 -2.08 7.15 2.20
C GLU A 146 -2.15 7.98 0.91
N GLU A 147 -1.19 7.83 -0.01
CA GLU A 147 -1.11 8.55 -1.28
C GLU A 147 -2.36 8.38 -2.15
N CYS A 148 -3.02 7.21 -2.07
CA CYS A 148 -4.26 6.97 -2.81
C CYS A 148 -5.54 7.38 -2.07
N GLY A 149 -5.44 8.05 -0.92
CA GLY A 149 -6.56 8.45 -0.06
C GLY A 149 -7.25 7.25 0.61
N GLY A 150 -6.55 6.13 0.76
CA GLY A 150 -7.06 4.91 1.38
C GLY A 150 -7.14 5.01 2.90
N MET A 151 -6.20 5.72 3.54
CA MET A 151 -6.21 5.94 4.99
C MET A 151 -7.52 6.62 5.44
N GLU A 152 -7.93 7.69 4.76
CA GLU A 152 -9.20 8.40 5.04
C GLU A 152 -10.40 7.45 4.94
N LYS A 153 -10.44 6.59 3.92
CA LYS A 153 -11.53 5.61 3.73
C LYS A 153 -11.54 4.54 4.81
N ILE A 154 -10.37 4.10 5.29
CA ILE A 154 -10.27 3.16 6.41
C ILE A 154 -10.75 3.85 7.68
N HIS A 155 -10.35 5.10 7.92
CA HIS A 155 -10.83 5.90 9.04
C HIS A 155 -12.37 6.07 9.00
N ASP A 156 -12.95 6.39 7.84
CA ASP A 156 -14.40 6.48 7.68
C ASP A 156 -15.14 5.17 8.03
N CYS A 157 -14.51 4.01 7.80
CA CYS A 157 -15.08 2.72 8.17
C CYS A 157 -15.26 2.56 9.69
N GLN A 158 -14.59 3.37 10.51
CA GLN A 158 -14.81 3.37 11.97
C GLN A 158 -16.21 3.89 12.35
N ASN A 159 -16.89 4.61 11.46
CA ASN A 159 -18.27 5.04 11.68
C ASN A 159 -19.31 4.00 11.23
N ASN A 160 -18.88 2.82 10.79
CA ASN A 160 -19.78 1.77 10.31
C ASN A 160 -20.56 1.13 11.48
N ALA A 161 -21.85 0.85 11.27
CA ALA A 161 -22.69 0.20 12.28
C ALA A 161 -22.31 -1.27 12.56
N ASN A 162 -21.53 -1.89 11.67
CA ASN A 162 -21.00 -3.23 11.88
C ASN A 162 -19.74 -3.16 12.77
N GLU A 163 -19.82 -3.75 13.95
CA GLU A 163 -18.75 -3.74 14.95
C GLU A 163 -17.45 -4.38 14.45
N GLU A 164 -17.52 -5.44 13.64
CA GLU A 164 -16.33 -6.09 13.10
C GLU A 164 -15.57 -5.17 12.13
N ILE A 165 -16.30 -4.39 11.31
CA ILE A 165 -15.71 -3.39 10.41
C ILE A 165 -15.06 -2.27 11.23
N TYR A 166 -15.78 -1.75 12.22
CA TYR A 166 -15.26 -0.73 13.12
C TYR A 166 -13.96 -1.17 13.78
N MET A 167 -13.96 -2.34 14.44
CA MET A 167 -12.80 -2.84 15.17
C MET A 167 -11.61 -3.09 14.24
N LYS A 168 -11.84 -3.64 13.04
CA LYS A 168 -10.77 -3.83 12.05
C LYS A 168 -10.18 -2.51 11.57
N ALA A 169 -11.03 -1.56 11.21
CA ALA A 169 -10.60 -0.23 10.77
C ALA A 169 -9.82 0.51 11.87
N TYR A 170 -10.29 0.43 13.12
CA TYR A 170 -9.61 0.99 14.28
C TYR A 170 -8.21 0.39 14.45
N ASN A 171 -8.09 -0.93 14.49
CA ASN A 171 -6.82 -1.62 14.65
C ASN A 171 -5.83 -1.31 13.51
N ILE A 172 -6.31 -1.16 12.27
CA ILE A 172 -5.45 -0.81 11.14
C ILE A 172 -4.91 0.62 11.28
N ILE A 173 -5.77 1.59 11.62
CA ILE A 173 -5.33 2.97 11.83
C ILE A 173 -4.37 3.08 13.00
N GLU A 174 -4.72 2.48 14.15
CA GLU A 174 -3.89 2.51 15.35
C GLU A 174 -2.52 1.86 15.11
N LYS A 175 -2.46 0.74 14.39
CA LYS A 175 -1.21 0.01 14.20
C LYS A 175 -0.30 0.63 13.13
N TYR A 176 -0.85 1.09 12.01
CA TYR A 176 -0.05 1.42 10.82
C TYR A 176 -0.02 2.92 10.47
N PHE A 177 -0.91 3.72 11.05
CA PHE A 177 -1.08 5.13 10.69
C PHE A 177 -1.15 6.07 11.91
N SER A 178 -0.87 5.58 13.12
CA SER A 178 -0.76 6.43 14.30
C SER A 178 0.59 7.15 14.31
N ASP A 179 0.60 8.37 14.84
CA ASP A 179 1.74 9.30 14.81
C ASP A 179 3.00 8.83 15.57
N GLU A 180 3.07 7.59 16.06
CA GLU A 180 4.26 7.08 16.76
C GLU A 180 5.49 6.91 15.84
N GLU A 181 5.32 6.96 14.51
CA GLU A 181 6.44 7.01 13.55
C GLU A 181 6.85 8.43 13.13
N ALA A 182 6.07 9.46 13.46
CA ALA A 182 6.35 10.86 13.10
C ALA A 182 7.39 11.55 14.02
N GLU A 183 7.86 10.89 15.07
CA GLU A 183 8.94 11.42 15.93
C GLU A 183 10.35 11.27 15.33
N GLY A 184 10.49 10.60 14.18
CA GLY A 184 11.79 10.40 13.51
C GLY A 184 12.31 11.60 12.73
N ASP A 185 11.44 12.50 12.25
CA ASP A 185 11.81 13.52 11.26
C ASP A 185 11.59 14.98 11.73
N MET A 186 11.15 15.16 12.99
CA MET A 186 10.89 16.49 13.56
C MET A 186 11.97 16.99 14.53
N ASN A 187 13.07 16.25 14.70
CA ASN A 187 14.16 16.62 15.62
C ASN A 187 15.31 17.43 14.98
N GLU A 188 15.30 17.71 13.67
CA GLU A 188 16.36 18.50 13.01
C GLU A 188 16.12 20.02 12.97
N LEU A 189 14.99 20.52 13.47
CA LEU A 189 14.68 21.97 13.43
C LEU A 189 14.67 22.64 14.81
N ALA A 190 15.17 21.99 15.85
CA ALA A 190 15.32 22.64 17.15
C ALA A 190 16.36 23.79 17.07
N PRO A 191 15.99 25.06 17.34
CA PRO A 191 16.95 26.15 17.38
C PRO A 191 17.93 25.90 18.53
N GLN A 192 19.20 25.70 18.20
CA GLN A 192 20.25 25.58 19.21
C GLN A 192 20.52 26.96 19.82
N ALA A 193 20.35 27.06 21.14
CA ALA A 193 20.74 28.24 21.89
C ALA A 193 22.28 28.32 21.91
N GLY A 194 22.83 29.33 21.23
CA GLY A 194 24.24 29.69 21.38
C GLY A 194 24.53 30.11 22.82
N GLN A 195 25.73 29.78 23.32
CA GLN A 195 26.16 30.00 24.71
C GLN A 195 26.17 31.48 25.16
N ASP A 196 25.91 32.43 24.27
CA ASP A 196 25.88 33.88 24.52
C ASP A 196 24.52 34.55 24.24
N GLY A 197 23.42 33.80 24.21
CA GLY A 197 22.07 34.37 24.12
C GLY A 197 21.70 34.94 22.75
N GLN A 198 22.39 34.53 21.69
CA GLN A 198 22.11 34.92 20.31
C GLN A 198 21.36 33.78 19.58
N PHE A 199 20.13 34.06 19.14
CA PHE A 199 19.31 33.14 18.34
C PHE A 199 19.82 33.13 16.88
N GLY A 200 20.31 31.99 16.40
CA GLY A 200 20.69 31.78 15.00
C GLY A 200 19.72 30.85 14.30
N PHE A 201 19.06 31.31 13.23
CA PHE A 201 18.37 30.42 12.29
C PHE A 201 19.41 29.79 11.36
N GLY A 202 19.53 28.46 11.40
CA GLY A 202 20.44 27.70 10.56
C GLY A 202 20.00 27.70 9.10
N ALA A 203 20.26 28.78 8.37
CA ALA A 203 20.33 28.74 6.92
C ALA A 203 21.74 28.24 6.55
N GLN A 204 21.83 27.05 5.94
CA GLN A 204 23.02 26.59 5.25
C GLN A 204 23.42 27.64 4.19
N GLN A 205 24.32 28.55 4.54
CA GLN A 205 25.05 29.33 3.56
C GLN A 205 26.23 28.51 3.07
N GLN A 206 26.02 27.96 1.88
CA GLN A 206 27.06 27.47 0.99
C GLN A 206 28.21 28.48 0.98
N GLN A 207 29.37 28.04 1.47
CA GLN A 207 30.56 28.84 1.69
C GLN A 207 31.16 29.26 0.34
N GLN A 208 30.65 30.34 -0.26
CA GLN A 208 31.31 31.01 -1.37
C GLN A 208 32.44 31.87 -0.81
N ASN A 209 33.65 31.35 -0.97
CA ASN A 209 34.93 31.94 -0.61
C ASN A 209 35.15 33.28 -1.33
N PHE A 210 34.82 34.42 -0.68
CA PHE A 210 35.23 35.75 -1.12
C PHE A 210 36.50 36.18 -0.39
N ASN A 211 37.62 36.16 -1.13
CA ASN A 211 38.94 36.56 -0.67
C ASN A 211 39.08 38.09 -0.77
N PHE A 212 39.07 38.82 0.35
CA PHE A 212 39.44 40.23 0.37
C PHE A 212 40.95 40.37 0.55
N ALA A 213 41.64 40.66 -0.55
CA ALA A 213 43.05 41.02 -0.54
C ALA A 213 43.25 42.35 0.20
N ASN A 214 44.15 42.28 1.17
CA ASN A 214 44.64 43.34 2.02
C ASN A 214 45.35 44.41 1.17
N GLY A 215 44.79 45.62 1.10
CA GLY A 215 45.40 46.79 0.45
C GLY A 215 45.68 47.86 1.49
N GLY A 216 46.69 47.64 2.33
CA GLY A 216 47.28 48.71 3.13
C GLY A 216 48.23 49.50 2.24
N ASP A 217 48.04 50.82 2.15
CA ASP A 217 49.20 51.71 2.14
C ASP A 217 48.83 53.07 2.72
N SER A 218 49.65 53.43 3.71
CA SER A 218 49.63 54.66 4.47
C SER A 218 50.29 55.79 3.67
N MET A 219 49.80 57.00 3.90
CA MET A 219 50.46 58.29 3.67
C MET A 219 51.98 58.25 3.94
N ASP A 220 52.77 58.94 3.11
CA ASP A 220 53.68 60.00 3.56
C ASP A 220 54.26 60.88 2.42
N MET A 221 54.19 62.20 2.66
CA MET A 221 54.87 63.39 2.08
C MET A 221 54.71 63.78 0.60
#